data_AF-A0AA38KPU4-F1
#
_entry.id   AF-A0AA38KPU4-F1
#
_cell.length_a   1.000
_cell.length_b   1.000
_cell.length_c   1.000
_cell.angle_alpha   90.00
_cell.angle_beta   90.00
_cell.angle_gamma   90.00
#
_symmetry.space_group_name_H-M   'P 1'
#
loop_
_entity.id
_entity.type
_entity.pdbx_description
1 polymer ?
#
loop_
_entity_poly.entity_id
_entity_poly.type
_entity_poly.pdbx_seq_one_letter_code
_entity_poly.pdbx_strand_id
1 'polypeptide(L)'
;VTPPRSQQQVPTSPFKTPFRCGMGSGNPFSVPPTPGVPLDIPLRIPIPLSQELFVPTQELSETELNMAVEEWVRYHMQIDYGKFKEDGEREIDILQKRAEQVRKTTGAL
;
A
#
# COMPACT_ATOMS: atom_id res chain seq x y z
N VAL A 1 25.67 -29.99 39.40
CA VAL A 1 25.85 -28.53 39.49
C VAL A 1 26.47 -28.07 38.18
N THR A 2 25.69 -27.42 37.31
CA THR A 2 26.13 -26.93 35.99
C THR A 2 26.25 -25.41 36.05
N PRO A 3 27.28 -24.77 35.48
CA PRO A 3 27.47 -23.33 35.61
C PRO A 3 26.56 -22.56 34.63
N PRO A 4 26.22 -21.29 34.89
CA PRO A 4 25.42 -20.50 33.98
C PRO A 4 26.28 -20.02 32.79
N ARG A 5 25.72 -20.13 31.60
CA ARG A 5 26.32 -19.73 30.31
C ARG A 5 26.36 -18.20 30.20
N SER A 6 27.56 -17.63 30.10
CA SER A 6 27.77 -16.20 29.82
C SER A 6 27.22 -15.82 28.45
N GLN A 7 26.30 -14.85 28.40
CA GLN A 7 25.84 -14.28 27.13
C GLN A 7 26.87 -13.27 26.62
N GLN A 8 27.48 -13.60 25.49
CA GLN A 8 28.37 -12.73 24.74
C GLN A 8 27.51 -11.81 23.87
N GLN A 9 27.53 -10.50 24.14
CA GLN A 9 26.84 -9.49 23.33
C GLN A 9 27.48 -9.39 21.94
N VAL A 10 26.69 -9.66 20.89
CA VAL A 10 27.07 -9.41 19.50
C VAL A 10 26.71 -7.95 19.16
N PRO A 11 27.58 -7.15 18.51
CA PRO A 11 27.30 -5.75 18.21
C PRO A 11 26.12 -5.65 17.23
N THR A 12 25.04 -4.98 17.64
CA THR A 12 23.93 -4.67 16.75
C THR A 12 24.33 -3.52 15.83
N SER A 13 24.45 -3.84 14.53
CA SER A 13 24.56 -2.87 13.44
C SER A 13 23.43 -1.82 13.50
N PRO A 14 23.71 -0.53 13.24
CA PRO A 14 22.69 0.53 13.28
C PRO A 14 21.76 0.55 12.05
N PHE A 15 22.01 -0.29 11.04
CA PHE A 15 21.19 -0.33 9.83
C PHE A 15 20.24 -1.54 9.84
N LYS A 16 18.99 -1.28 10.26
CA LYS A 16 17.90 -2.24 10.25
C LYS A 16 17.10 -2.08 8.95
N THR A 17 17.37 -2.91 7.94
CA THR A 17 16.49 -3.06 6.77
C THR A 17 15.21 -3.80 7.19
N PRO A 18 14.04 -3.45 6.62
CA PRO A 18 12.75 -3.81 7.20
C PRO A 18 12.25 -5.22 6.84
N PHE A 19 13.03 -6.00 6.08
CA PHE A 19 12.62 -7.33 5.65
C PHE A 19 13.59 -8.39 6.17
N ARG A 20 13.29 -8.93 7.35
CA ARG A 20 13.75 -10.28 7.67
C ARG A 20 12.69 -11.05 8.43
N CYS A 21 12.11 -12.01 7.72
CA CYS A 21 11.29 -13.09 8.23
C CYS A 21 12.03 -13.85 9.34
N GLY A 22 11.32 -14.12 10.44
CA GLY A 22 11.77 -15.00 11.52
C GLY A 22 10.56 -15.44 12.34
N MET A 23 10.18 -16.71 12.15
CA MET A 23 9.14 -17.49 12.83
C MET A 23 8.44 -16.86 14.04
N GLY A 24 7.12 -16.66 13.89
CA GLY A 24 6.19 -16.47 14.99
C GLY A 24 4.77 -16.58 14.46
N SER A 25 3.98 -17.52 14.98
CA SER A 25 2.53 -17.58 14.77
C SER A 25 1.90 -16.35 15.40
N GLY A 26 1.78 -15.27 14.62
CA GLY A 26 1.26 -14.00 15.10
C GLY A 26 0.84 -13.14 13.92
N ASN A 27 -0.38 -12.63 13.96
CA ASN A 27 -0.97 -11.77 12.95
C ASN A 27 0.04 -10.72 12.42
N PRO A 28 0.23 -10.58 11.09
CA PRO A 28 1.16 -9.61 10.50
C PRO A 28 0.73 -8.14 10.69
N PHE A 29 -0.44 -7.90 11.29
CA PHE A 29 -1.03 -6.57 11.51
C PHE A 29 -0.78 -6.00 12.92
N SER A 30 -0.14 -6.76 13.82
CA SER A 30 0.14 -6.27 15.17
C SER A 30 1.44 -5.47 15.22
N VAL A 31 1.41 -4.26 14.66
CA VAL A 31 2.43 -3.25 14.89
C VAL A 31 2.20 -2.65 16.29
N PRO A 32 3.17 -2.68 17.23
CA PRO A 32 3.02 -1.96 18.49
C PRO A 32 2.94 -0.45 18.19
N PRO A 33 2.03 0.30 18.83
CA PRO A 33 1.93 1.73 18.59
C PRO A 33 3.18 2.41 19.15
N THR A 34 3.95 3.08 18.29
CA THR A 34 5.02 3.98 18.67
C THR A 34 4.42 5.13 19.51
N PRO A 35 4.79 5.31 20.78
CA PRO A 35 4.28 6.41 21.58
C PRO A 35 4.93 7.72 21.11
N GLY A 36 4.12 8.72 20.75
CA GLY A 36 4.54 10.12 20.89
C GLY A 36 4.58 11.03 19.67
N VAL A 37 4.02 10.66 18.50
CA VAL A 37 3.75 11.66 17.45
C VAL A 37 2.24 11.71 17.21
N PRO A 38 1.54 12.78 17.64
CA PRO A 38 0.19 13.06 17.20
C PRO A 38 0.24 13.38 15.71
N LEU A 39 0.18 12.35 14.88
CA LEU A 39 -0.18 12.49 13.49
C LEU A 39 -1.71 12.65 13.49
N ASP A 40 -2.20 13.87 13.74
CA ASP A 40 -3.59 14.26 13.48
C ASP A 40 -3.84 14.30 11.96
N ILE A 41 -3.56 13.19 11.27
CA ILE A 41 -4.10 12.94 9.94
C ILE A 41 -5.48 12.37 10.21
N PRO A 42 -6.57 13.09 9.84
CA PRO A 42 -7.91 12.61 10.04
C PRO A 42 -8.05 11.26 9.33
N LEU A 43 -8.24 10.23 10.15
CA LEU A 43 -8.82 8.92 9.88
C LEU A 43 -8.32 8.19 8.62
N ARG A 44 -7.84 6.97 8.87
CA ARG A 44 -7.58 5.87 7.91
C ARG A 44 -8.81 5.51 7.05
N ILE A 45 -9.33 6.45 6.28
CA ILE A 45 -10.22 6.15 5.17
C ILE A 45 -9.26 5.81 4.03
N PRO A 46 -9.19 4.55 3.59
CA PRO A 46 -8.42 4.25 2.39
C PRO A 46 -8.99 5.12 1.28
N ILE A 47 -8.20 6.08 0.81
CA ILE A 47 -8.58 6.90 -0.34
C ILE A 47 -8.71 5.91 -1.50
N PRO A 48 -9.90 5.75 -2.08
CA PRO A 48 -10.10 4.78 -3.14
C PRO A 48 -9.21 5.19 -4.31
N LEU A 49 -8.31 4.29 -4.71
CA LEU A 49 -7.37 4.51 -5.81
C LEU A 49 -8.04 4.41 -7.19
N SER A 50 -9.23 3.83 -7.24
CA SER A 50 -10.11 3.74 -8.40
C SER A 50 -11.47 4.30 -8.03
N GLN A 51 -12.10 4.99 -8.98
CA GLN A 51 -13.50 5.37 -8.88
C GLN A 51 -14.42 4.17 -9.15
N GLU A 52 -13.95 3.20 -9.93
CA GLU A 52 -14.65 1.95 -10.18
C GLU A 52 -14.58 1.03 -8.96
N LEU A 53 -15.72 0.39 -8.64
CA LEU A 53 -15.81 -0.57 -7.54
C LEU A 53 -15.05 -1.85 -7.90
N PHE A 54 -14.35 -2.41 -6.91
CA PHE A 54 -13.79 -3.75 -7.05
C PHE A 54 -14.94 -4.78 -7.10
N VAL A 55 -15.06 -5.46 -8.24
CA VAL A 55 -16.02 -6.55 -8.42
C VAL A 55 -15.27 -7.88 -8.29
N PRO A 56 -15.55 -8.70 -7.27
CA PRO A 56 -14.94 -10.01 -7.15
C PRO A 56 -15.28 -10.89 -8.36
N THR A 57 -14.26 -11.49 -8.97
CA THR A 57 -14.43 -12.45 -10.07
C THR A 57 -15.22 -13.66 -9.58
N GLN A 58 -16.46 -13.82 -10.07
CA GLN A 58 -17.32 -14.96 -9.73
C GLN A 58 -17.03 -16.18 -10.60
N GLU A 59 -16.73 -15.96 -11.88
CA GLU A 59 -16.48 -17.00 -12.87
C GLU A 59 -15.36 -16.57 -13.80
N LEU A 60 -14.54 -17.54 -14.24
CA LEU A 60 -13.48 -17.34 -15.23
C LEU A 60 -14.02 -17.70 -16.62
N SER A 61 -13.68 -16.91 -17.63
CA SER A 61 -13.93 -17.26 -19.03
C SER A 61 -13.14 -18.51 -19.44
N GLU A 62 -13.58 -19.18 -20.52
CA GLU A 62 -12.88 -20.36 -21.04
C GLU A 62 -11.42 -20.06 -21.40
N THR A 63 -11.14 -18.86 -21.90
CA THR A 63 -9.78 -18.40 -22.17
C THR A 63 -8.97 -18.26 -20.88
N GLU A 64 -9.53 -17.62 -19.85
CA GLU A 64 -8.86 -17.43 -18.55
C GLU A 64 -8.64 -18.76 -17.82
N LEU A 65 -9.56 -19.72 -17.98
CA LEU A 65 -9.46 -21.06 -17.42
C LEU A 65 -8.29 -21.86 -18.04
N ASN A 66 -7.97 -21.58 -19.30
CA ASN A 66 -6.88 -22.21 -20.03
C ASN A 66 -5.53 -21.51 -19.85
N MET A 67 -5.48 -20.38 -19.15
CA MET A 67 -4.25 -19.67 -18.86
C MET A 67 -3.52 -20.27 -17.65
N ALA A 68 -2.20 -20.15 -17.64
CA ALA A 68 -1.44 -20.37 -16.41
C ALA A 68 -1.82 -19.31 -15.37
N VAL A 69 -1.84 -19.67 -14.09
CA VAL A 69 -2.23 -18.76 -13.01
C VAL A 69 -1.38 -17.48 -13.02
N GLU A 70 -0.08 -17.60 -13.26
CA GLU A 70 0.84 -16.45 -13.34
C GLU A 70 0.55 -15.54 -14.54
N GLU A 71 0.07 -16.12 -15.63
CA GLU A 71 -0.37 -15.36 -16.80
C GLU A 71 -1.68 -14.65 -16.52
N TRP A 72 -2.63 -15.34 -15.89
CA TRP A 72 -3.92 -14.80 -15.47
C TRP A 72 -3.75 -13.63 -14.50
N VAL A 73 -2.89 -13.78 -13.48
CA VAL A 73 -2.57 -12.69 -12.54
C VAL A 73 -1.97 -11.49 -13.26
N ARG A 74 -1.01 -11.69 -14.18
CA ARG A 74 -0.41 -10.59 -14.95
C ARG A 74 -1.42 -9.89 -15.84
N TYR A 75 -2.31 -10.65 -16.48
CA TYR A 75 -3.38 -10.13 -17.31
C TYR A 75 -4.33 -9.22 -16.50
N HIS A 76 -4.83 -9.71 -15.36
CA HIS A 76 -5.70 -8.90 -14.50
C HIS A 76 -5.00 -7.68 -13.90
N MET A 77 -3.75 -7.84 -13.45
CA MET A 77 -2.95 -6.70 -12.96
C MET A 77 -2.80 -5.61 -14.02
N GLN A 78 -2.62 -5.99 -15.29
CA GLN A 78 -2.48 -5.02 -16.38
C GLN A 78 -3.78 -4.25 -16.64
N ILE A 79 -4.93 -4.92 -16.57
CA ILE A 79 -6.25 -4.30 -16.71
C ILE A 79 -6.47 -3.31 -15.56
N ASP A 80 -6.29 -3.76 -14.32
CA ASP A 80 -6.51 -2.94 -13.14
C ASP A 80 -5.56 -1.74 -13.10
N TYR A 81 -4.29 -1.94 -13.48
CA TYR A 81 -3.33 -0.86 -13.62
C TYR A 81 -3.79 0.21 -14.61
N GLY A 82 -4.35 -0.19 -15.76
CA GLY A 82 -4.88 0.75 -16.74
C GLY A 82 -5.99 1.63 -16.16
N LYS A 83 -6.92 1.03 -15.43
CA LYS A 83 -8.02 1.74 -14.76
C LYS A 83 -7.51 2.73 -13.70
N PHE A 84 -6.64 2.27 -12.80
CA PHE A 84 -6.05 3.13 -11.77
C PHE A 84 -5.26 4.29 -12.38
N LYS A 85 -4.56 4.05 -13.49
CA LYS A 85 -3.80 5.09 -14.17
C LYS A 85 -4.72 6.15 -14.73
N GLU A 86 -5.77 5.78 -15.47
CA GLU A 86 -6.71 6.73 -16.05
C GLU A 86 -7.42 7.56 -14.96
N ASP A 87 -7.86 6.92 -13.89
CA ASP A 87 -8.50 7.60 -12.75
C ASP A 87 -7.53 8.55 -12.04
N GLY A 88 -6.28 8.12 -11.84
CA GLY A 88 -5.23 8.96 -11.27
C GLY A 88 -4.94 10.19 -12.13
N GLU A 89 -4.81 10.02 -13.45
CA GLU A 89 -4.60 11.12 -14.39
C GLU A 89 -5.77 12.11 -14.38
N ARG A 90 -7.02 11.60 -14.35
CA ARG A 90 -8.23 12.42 -14.25
C ARG A 90 -8.26 13.26 -12.97
N GLU A 91 -7.93 12.67 -11.82
CA GLU A 91 -7.94 13.37 -10.54
C GLU A 91 -6.83 14.44 -10.49
N ILE A 92 -5.65 14.15 -11.04
CA ILE A 92 -4.56 15.12 -11.17
C ILE A 92 -5.01 16.34 -11.99
N ASP A 93 -5.69 16.13 -13.12
CA ASP A 93 -6.21 17.21 -13.96
C ASP A 93 -7.23 18.09 -13.21
N ILE A 94 -8.11 17.47 -12.42
CA ILE A 94 -9.10 18.18 -11.59
C ILE A 94 -8.37 19.04 -10.54
N LEU A 95 -7.37 18.47 -9.86
CA LEU A 95 -6.59 19.18 -8.85
C LEU A 95 -5.81 20.35 -9.46
N GLN A 96 -5.24 20.19 -10.65
CA GLN A 96 -4.54 21.27 -11.35
C GLN A 96 -5.47 22.43 -11.70
N LYS A 97 -6.65 22.13 -12.26
CA LYS A 97 -7.69 23.15 -12.56
C LYS A 97 -8.13 23.88 -11.30
N ARG A 98 -8.34 23.14 -10.21
CA ARG A 98 -8.71 23.72 -8.91
C ARG A 98 -7.60 24.62 -8.35
N ALA A 99 -6.35 24.18 -8.43
CA ALA A 99 -5.20 24.98 -8.00
C ALA A 99 -5.08 26.27 -8.81
N GLU A 100 -5.31 26.22 -10.12
CA GLU A 100 -5.31 27.43 -10.97
C GLU A 100 -6.44 28.39 -10.61
N GLN A 101 -7.64 27.87 -10.35
CA GLN A 101 -8.76 28.69 -9.91
C GLN A 101 -8.43 29.42 -8.60
N VAL A 102 -7.85 28.71 -7.62
CA VAL A 102 -7.44 29.30 -6.35
C VAL A 102 -6.38 30.39 -6.57
N ARG A 103 -5.37 30.15 -7.41
CA ARG A 103 -4.36 31.18 -7.75
C ARG A 103 -5.01 32.45 -8.32
N LYS A 104 -5.99 32.30 -9.22
CA LYS A 104 -6.71 33.45 -9.80
C LYS A 104 -7.52 34.21 -8.75
N THR A 105 -8.19 33.51 -7.84
CA THR A 105 -8.97 34.13 -6.76
C THR A 105 -8.08 34.86 -5.76
N THR A 106 -6.96 34.27 -5.35
CA THR A 106 -6.05 34.89 -4.37
C THR A 106 -5.21 36.03 -4.96
N GLY A 107 -4.82 35.95 -6.24
CA GLY A 107 -4.07 37.03 -6.90
C GLY A 107 -4.91 38.20 -7.39
N ALA A 108 -6.24 38.08 -7.37
CA ALA A 108 -7.19 39.16 -7.68
C ALA A 108 -7.66 39.93 -6.42
N LEU A 109 -7.23 39.50 -5.23
CA LEU A 109 -7.34 40.20 -3.95
C LEU A 109 -6.02 40.93 -3.64
#